data_AF-A0A8K0MWY9-F1
#
_entry.id   AF-A0A8K0MWY9-F1
#
_cell.length_a   1.000
_cell.length_b   1.000
_cell.length_c   1.000
_cell.angle_alpha   90.00
_cell.angle_beta   90.00
_cell.angle_gamma   90.00
#
_symmetry.space_group_name_H-M   'P 1'
#
loop_
_entity.id
_entity.type
_entity.pdbx_description
1 polymer ?
#
loop_
_entity_poly.entity_id
_entity_poly.type
_entity_poly.pdbx_seq_one_letter_code
_entity_poly.pdbx_strand_id
1 'polypeptide(L)'
;MSFCSGGTPAYRDNICCFKKSNFHLEVGARSSGFCGHVNIHQNLRQTCVARNKAIQSVLAGEQGTDPIHSGKTDVFGSHNGSRLRGKLNKVVLAYSGGLDTSVIVPWLRENYGCEVVCFTADVGQGVMEMDGLERKAKASGASQLVVKDLKEEFVRDYIFPCLQAGAVYERKYLLGTSMARPVIAKAMVDVAREVGADAVSHGCTGKGNDQVRFELTFFALNPELKVVAPWREWEITGREDAIEYAKKHNVPVPVSKKSIYSRDRNLWHLSHEGDILEDPANEPKKDMYMMTVDPEDAPNQPE
;
A
#
# COMPACT_ATOMS: atom_id res chain seq x y z
N MET A 1 -25.41 -39.38 -34.43
CA MET A 1 -25.59 -40.81 -34.77
C MET A 1 -24.21 -41.41 -34.97
N SER A 2 -23.97 -42.54 -34.30
CA SER A 2 -22.67 -43.17 -34.02
C SER A 2 -22.24 -44.23 -35.04
N PHE A 3 -21.02 -44.75 -34.81
CA PHE A 3 -20.39 -46.03 -35.22
C PHE A 3 -19.52 -46.01 -36.50
N CYS A 4 -18.35 -46.65 -36.59
CA CYS A 4 -17.34 -47.19 -35.66
C CYS A 4 -16.18 -47.79 -36.50
N SER A 5 -14.95 -47.84 -35.95
CA SER A 5 -13.85 -48.85 -36.11
C SER A 5 -13.39 -49.31 -37.52
N GLY A 6 -12.13 -49.56 -37.87
CA GLY A 6 -10.87 -49.86 -37.15
C GLY A 6 -10.15 -50.99 -37.93
N GLY A 7 -8.84 -50.90 -38.17
CA GLY A 7 -8.05 -51.97 -38.80
C GLY A 7 -6.60 -51.59 -39.12
N THR A 8 -5.66 -52.21 -38.40
CA THR A 8 -4.18 -52.12 -38.47
C THR A 8 -3.59 -52.92 -39.64
N PRO A 9 -2.27 -52.77 -39.95
CA PRO A 9 -1.36 -53.87 -39.63
C PRO A 9 0.02 -53.46 -39.07
N ALA A 10 0.65 -54.41 -38.38
CA ALA A 10 1.90 -54.34 -37.64
C ALA A 10 3.16 -54.61 -38.48
N TYR A 11 4.36 -54.13 -38.07
CA TYR A 11 5.54 -54.99 -37.85
C TYR A 11 6.79 -54.31 -37.23
N ARG A 12 7.34 -55.03 -36.23
CA ARG A 12 8.74 -55.23 -35.80
C ARG A 12 9.47 -54.21 -34.89
N ASP A 13 9.72 -54.73 -33.68
CA ASP A 13 10.77 -54.40 -32.73
C ASP A 13 12.18 -54.48 -33.31
N ASN A 14 13.04 -53.56 -32.88
CA ASN A 14 14.45 -53.84 -32.61
C ASN A 14 14.95 -52.90 -31.50
N ILE A 15 15.19 -53.48 -30.33
CA ILE A 15 15.83 -52.88 -29.18
C ILE A 15 17.34 -52.83 -29.42
N CYS A 16 17.98 -51.67 -29.22
CA CYS A 16 19.40 -51.61 -28.91
C CYS A 16 19.68 -50.46 -27.92
N CYS A 17 20.20 -50.82 -26.75
CA CYS A 17 20.60 -49.93 -25.65
C CYS A 17 22.04 -49.38 -25.83
N PHE A 18 22.33 -48.33 -25.02
CA PHE A 18 23.61 -47.65 -24.73
C PHE A 18 24.09 -46.61 -25.78
N LYS A 19 24.41 -45.35 -25.45
CA LYS A 19 25.15 -44.77 -24.28
C LYS A 19 24.66 -43.36 -23.93
N LYS A 20 24.70 -43.01 -22.63
CA LYS A 20 24.62 -41.63 -22.10
C LYS A 20 25.86 -40.83 -22.52
N SER A 21 25.69 -39.66 -23.12
CA SER A 21 26.73 -38.63 -23.24
C SER A 21 26.48 -37.54 -22.20
N ASN A 22 27.44 -37.37 -21.30
CA ASN A 22 27.49 -36.25 -20.36
C ASN A 22 27.91 -35.00 -21.14
N PHE A 23 27.06 -33.98 -21.19
CA PHE A 23 27.46 -32.63 -21.59
C PHE A 23 27.94 -31.89 -20.33
N HIS A 24 29.26 -31.78 -20.19
CA HIS A 24 29.89 -30.79 -19.31
C HIS A 24 29.87 -29.44 -20.04
N LEU A 25 29.19 -28.45 -19.47
CA LEU A 25 29.41 -27.05 -19.82
C LEU A 25 30.48 -26.51 -18.86
N GLU A 26 31.69 -26.26 -19.38
CA GLU A 26 32.75 -25.55 -18.66
C GLU A 26 32.42 -24.06 -18.59
N VAL A 27 32.36 -23.53 -17.37
CA VAL A 27 32.20 -22.11 -17.06
C VAL A 27 33.58 -21.46 -17.13
N GLY A 28 33.83 -20.69 -18.19
CA GLY A 28 35.03 -19.85 -18.32
C GLY A 28 34.87 -18.52 -17.56
N ALA A 29 35.14 -18.52 -16.25
CA ALA A 29 35.29 -17.29 -15.46
C ALA A 29 36.74 -16.81 -15.51
N ARG A 30 36.98 -15.63 -16.08
CA ARG A 30 38.28 -14.95 -15.99
C ARG A 30 38.47 -14.37 -14.60
N SER A 31 39.56 -14.77 -13.95
CA SER A 31 40.04 -14.24 -12.67
C SER A 31 40.57 -12.82 -12.83
N SER A 32 39.96 -11.86 -12.12
CA SER A 32 40.64 -10.63 -11.71
C SER A 32 40.62 -10.58 -10.18
N GLY A 33 41.79 -10.44 -9.59
CA GLY A 33 42.04 -10.72 -8.18
C GLY A 33 41.55 -9.62 -7.24
N PHE A 34 41.00 -10.05 -6.12
CA PHE A 34 41.11 -9.35 -4.85
C PHE A 34 41.28 -10.39 -3.74
N CYS A 35 42.46 -10.41 -3.15
CA CYS A 35 42.78 -11.21 -1.99
C CYS A 35 42.24 -10.50 -0.75
N GLY A 36 41.19 -11.04 -0.14
CA GLY A 36 40.69 -10.62 1.17
C GLY A 36 40.52 -11.86 2.05
N HIS A 37 41.41 -12.04 3.02
CA HIS A 37 41.27 -13.07 4.05
C HIS A 37 40.06 -12.75 4.93
N VAL A 38 39.04 -13.60 4.92
CA VAL A 38 37.95 -13.59 5.92
C VAL A 38 38.31 -14.62 6.99
N ASN A 39 38.72 -14.12 8.15
CA ASN A 39 38.76 -14.92 9.38
C ASN A 39 37.33 -15.11 9.89
N ILE A 40 36.81 -16.34 9.84
CA ILE A 40 35.55 -16.70 10.48
C ILE A 40 35.84 -16.95 11.97
N HIS A 41 35.65 -15.93 12.80
CA HIS A 41 35.44 -16.13 14.22
C HIS A 41 33.97 -16.48 14.44
N GLN A 42 33.71 -17.74 14.83
CA GLN A 42 32.43 -18.14 15.39
C GLN A 42 32.21 -17.38 16.70
N ASN A 43 31.28 -16.43 16.71
CA ASN A 43 30.70 -15.88 17.93
C ASN A 43 29.21 -16.18 17.92
N LEU A 44 28.84 -17.22 18.68
CA LEU A 44 27.47 -17.48 19.10
C LEU A 44 26.96 -16.25 19.88
N ARG A 45 26.10 -15.45 19.26
CA ARG A 45 25.28 -14.46 19.97
C ARG A 45 23.82 -14.91 19.92
N GLN A 46 23.29 -15.13 21.11
CA GLN A 46 21.89 -15.39 21.41
C GLN A 46 20.98 -14.43 20.64
N THR A 47 20.08 -14.99 19.84
CA THR A 47 18.90 -14.29 19.34
C THR A 47 17.97 -14.01 20.52
N CYS A 48 17.97 -12.77 21.01
CA CYS A 48 16.89 -12.28 21.87
C CYS A 48 15.64 -12.12 21.00
N VAL A 49 14.66 -13.00 21.18
CA VAL A 49 13.31 -12.81 20.65
C VAL A 49 12.67 -11.70 21.48
N ALA A 50 12.75 -10.47 20.99
CA ALA A 50 12.04 -9.34 21.60
C ALA A 50 10.52 -9.59 21.46
N ARG A 51 9.88 -9.96 22.57
CA ARG A 51 8.41 -10.01 22.72
C ARG A 51 7.86 -8.58 22.62
N ASN A 52 7.55 -8.13 21.41
CA ASN A 52 7.05 -6.79 21.17
C ASN A 52 5.54 -6.74 21.42
N LYS A 53 5.12 -6.19 22.57
CA LYS A 53 3.70 -6.12 23.00
C LYS A 53 2.81 -5.34 22.02
N ALA A 54 3.38 -4.40 21.25
CA ALA A 54 2.66 -3.59 20.27
C ALA A 54 2.16 -4.40 19.05
N ILE A 55 2.88 -5.44 18.63
CA ILE A 55 2.45 -6.32 17.51
C ILE A 55 1.23 -7.14 17.94
N GLN A 56 1.16 -7.55 19.21
CA GLN A 56 0.03 -8.31 19.75
C GLN A 56 -1.21 -7.44 19.95
N SER A 57 -1.07 -6.16 20.30
CA SER A 57 -2.22 -5.25 20.47
C SER A 57 -2.91 -4.89 19.16
N VAL A 58 -2.21 -4.92 18.02
CA VAL A 58 -2.82 -4.76 16.70
C VAL A 58 -3.59 -6.01 16.27
N LEU A 59 -3.19 -7.19 16.76
CA LEU A 59 -3.83 -8.47 16.46
C LEU A 59 -4.97 -8.83 17.41
N ALA A 60 -4.99 -8.27 18.62
CA ALA A 60 -5.99 -8.53 19.64
C ALA A 60 -6.99 -7.37 19.75
N GLY A 61 -7.98 -7.35 18.87
CA GLY A 61 -9.19 -6.57 19.08
C GLY A 61 -10.04 -7.15 20.20
N GLU A 62 -10.53 -6.25 21.06
CA GLU A 62 -11.63 -6.38 22.04
C GLU A 62 -11.40 -7.11 23.38
N GLN A 63 -11.34 -6.30 24.44
CA GLN A 63 -12.20 -6.26 25.64
C GLN A 63 -11.37 -5.98 26.89
N GLY A 64 -11.57 -4.79 27.46
CA GLY A 64 -10.99 -4.38 28.74
C GLY A 64 -11.77 -3.21 29.31
N THR A 65 -12.75 -3.52 30.16
CA THR A 65 -13.48 -2.56 30.99
C THR A 65 -12.60 -2.13 32.16
N ASP A 66 -12.32 -0.83 32.30
CA ASP A 66 -11.64 -0.29 33.47
C ASP A 66 -12.62 0.31 34.50
N PRO A 67 -12.29 0.29 35.81
CA PRO A 67 -13.23 0.55 36.88
C PRO A 67 -13.38 2.04 37.22
N ILE A 68 -14.57 2.36 37.70
CA ILE A 68 -15.02 3.67 38.18
C ILE A 68 -14.19 4.09 39.41
N HIS A 69 -13.60 5.29 39.36
CA HIS A 69 -13.21 6.02 40.57
C HIS A 69 -13.80 7.43 40.57
N SER A 70 -14.58 7.69 41.63
CA SER A 70 -15.34 8.89 41.91
C SER A 70 -14.47 10.05 42.41
N GLY A 71 -14.69 11.26 41.89
CA GLY A 71 -14.02 12.47 42.41
C GLY A 71 -14.50 13.77 41.78
N LYS A 72 -15.59 14.31 42.36
CA LYS A 72 -16.05 15.71 42.46
C LYS A 72 -15.85 16.71 41.30
N THR A 73 -17.00 17.23 40.89
CA THR A 73 -17.31 18.37 40.01
C THR A 73 -16.71 19.69 40.47
N ASP A 74 -16.11 20.42 39.54
CA ASP A 74 -16.12 21.89 39.52
C ASP A 74 -16.71 22.36 38.18
N VAL A 75 -17.73 23.21 38.30
CA VAL A 75 -18.55 23.77 37.22
C VAL A 75 -17.94 25.10 36.80
N PHE A 76 -17.45 25.26 35.56
CA PHE A 76 -17.34 26.58 34.89
C PHE A 76 -17.15 26.46 33.37
N GLY A 77 -17.98 27.20 32.61
CA GLY A 77 -17.58 27.85 31.36
C GLY A 77 -17.81 27.11 30.05
N SER A 78 -18.92 27.42 29.38
CA SER A 78 -19.16 27.12 27.96
C SER A 78 -18.21 27.93 27.07
N HIS A 79 -17.17 27.27 26.56
CA HIS A 79 -16.47 27.68 25.34
C HIS A 79 -16.36 26.45 24.44
N ASN A 80 -17.10 26.46 23.34
CA ASN A 80 -17.09 25.41 22.32
C ASN A 80 -15.81 25.57 21.47
N GLY A 81 -14.66 25.31 22.08
CA GLY A 81 -13.37 25.18 21.41
C GLY A 81 -13.00 23.71 21.41
N SER A 82 -12.88 23.10 20.23
CA SER A 82 -12.38 21.74 20.07
C SER A 82 -11.12 21.56 20.90
N ARG A 83 -11.19 20.76 21.95
CA ARG A 83 -10.01 20.40 22.74
C ARG A 83 -9.16 19.50 21.85
N LEU A 84 -7.95 19.95 21.54
CA LEU A 84 -7.01 19.18 20.71
C LEU A 84 -6.92 17.73 21.20
N ARG A 85 -6.97 16.77 20.26
CA ARG A 85 -6.91 15.32 20.53
C ARG A 85 -5.53 14.86 21.03
N GLY A 86 -4.55 15.75 20.95
CA GLY A 86 -3.19 15.63 21.40
C GLY A 86 -2.37 16.76 20.75
N LYS A 87 -1.13 16.95 21.18
CA LYS A 87 -0.21 17.86 20.51
C LYS A 87 0.81 17.06 19.69
N LEU A 88 0.86 17.34 18.40
CA LEU A 88 1.89 16.88 17.47
C LEU A 88 2.59 18.10 16.90
N ASN A 89 3.90 18.02 16.67
CA ASN A 89 4.64 19.11 16.08
C ASN A 89 4.51 19.09 14.56
N LYS A 90 4.74 17.93 13.93
CA LYS A 90 4.74 17.79 12.47
C LYS A 90 4.39 16.38 12.04
N VAL A 91 3.50 16.27 11.07
CA VAL A 91 2.98 15.00 10.53
C VAL A 91 3.37 14.85 9.07
N VAL A 92 3.85 13.67 8.66
CA VAL A 92 3.96 13.29 7.25
C VAL A 92 2.71 12.51 6.83
N LEU A 93 1.92 13.08 5.91
CA LEU A 93 0.69 12.49 5.41
C LEU A 93 0.92 11.79 4.06
N ALA A 94 0.54 10.51 3.96
CA ALA A 94 0.37 9.83 2.67
C ALA A 94 -0.70 10.55 1.85
N TYR A 95 -0.29 11.22 0.77
CA TYR A 95 -1.13 12.13 0.01
C TYR A 95 -1.26 11.67 -1.45
N SER A 96 -2.50 11.38 -1.86
CA SER A 96 -2.85 10.96 -3.22
C SER A 96 -3.52 12.06 -4.05
N GLY A 97 -3.79 13.23 -3.45
CA GLY A 97 -4.59 14.26 -4.10
C GLY A 97 -6.07 13.92 -4.23
N GLY A 98 -6.56 12.84 -3.62
CA GLY A 98 -7.98 12.53 -3.51
C GLY A 98 -8.77 13.55 -2.67
N LEU A 99 -10.09 13.40 -2.63
CA LEU A 99 -10.94 14.18 -1.71
C LEU A 99 -10.50 13.96 -0.26
N ASP A 100 -10.45 12.68 0.14
CA ASP A 100 -10.21 12.29 1.53
C ASP A 100 -8.85 12.78 2.03
N THR A 101 -7.77 12.48 1.29
CA THR A 101 -6.42 12.93 1.68
C THR A 101 -6.25 14.45 1.65
N SER A 102 -7.04 15.18 0.85
CA SER A 102 -7.05 16.65 0.88
C SER A 102 -7.80 17.22 2.08
N VAL A 103 -8.86 16.55 2.52
CA VAL A 103 -9.63 16.90 3.74
C VAL A 103 -8.84 16.59 5.02
N ILE A 104 -8.01 15.55 5.00
CA ILE A 104 -7.15 15.19 6.14
C ILE A 104 -6.17 16.32 6.49
N VAL A 105 -5.67 17.09 5.51
CA VAL A 105 -4.70 18.17 5.75
C VAL A 105 -5.24 19.23 6.74
N PRO A 106 -6.37 19.93 6.48
CA PRO A 106 -6.93 20.86 7.46
C PRO A 106 -7.39 20.17 8.73
N TRP A 107 -7.88 18.92 8.65
CA TRP A 107 -8.31 18.17 9.84
C TRP A 107 -7.17 17.92 10.83
N LEU A 108 -5.99 17.50 10.36
CA LEU A 108 -4.80 17.32 11.20
C LEU A 108 -4.38 18.64 11.87
N ARG A 109 -4.47 19.75 11.14
CA ARG A 109 -4.15 21.08 11.68
C ARG A 109 -5.15 21.50 12.75
N GLU A 110 -6.44 21.31 12.51
CA GLU A 110 -7.52 21.66 13.45
C GLU A 110 -7.47 20.82 14.73
N ASN A 111 -7.20 19.51 14.62
CA ASN A 111 -7.33 18.57 15.73
C ASN A 111 -6.03 18.33 16.51
N TYR A 112 -4.87 18.54 15.88
CA TYR A 112 -3.56 18.32 16.50
C TYR A 112 -2.67 19.57 16.55
N GLY A 113 -3.05 20.66 15.87
CA GLY A 113 -2.26 21.90 15.85
C GLY A 113 -0.88 21.75 15.20
N CYS A 114 -0.73 20.78 14.28
CA CYS A 114 0.55 20.37 13.73
C CYS A 114 0.83 20.97 12.34
N GLU A 115 2.11 21.02 11.96
CA GLU A 115 2.51 21.21 10.57
C GLU A 115 2.27 19.93 9.76
N VAL A 116 1.71 20.03 8.55
CA VAL A 116 1.44 18.87 7.69
C VAL A 116 2.35 18.90 6.47
N VAL A 117 3.19 17.88 6.34
CA VAL A 117 3.99 17.59 5.15
C VAL A 117 3.27 16.52 4.35
N CYS A 118 2.82 16.84 3.14
CA CYS A 118 2.26 15.83 2.25
C CYS A 118 3.39 15.02 1.61
N PHE A 119 3.19 13.72 1.45
CA PHE A 119 4.11 12.80 0.80
C PHE A 119 3.41 12.01 -0.29
N THR A 120 4.00 11.97 -1.48
CA THR A 120 3.55 11.14 -2.60
C THR A 120 4.72 10.31 -3.12
N ALA A 121 4.51 9.01 -3.28
CA ALA A 121 5.45 8.12 -3.95
C ALA A 121 5.01 7.90 -5.40
N ASP A 122 5.92 8.04 -6.35
CA ASP A 122 5.72 7.53 -7.71
C ASP A 122 6.14 6.07 -7.76
N VAL A 123 5.13 5.19 -7.82
CA VAL A 123 5.27 3.74 -8.01
C VAL A 123 4.69 3.32 -9.37
N GLY A 124 4.55 4.27 -10.31
CA GLY A 124 4.04 4.08 -11.66
C GLY A 124 2.53 4.15 -11.81
N GLN A 125 1.85 4.92 -10.95
CA GLN A 125 0.42 5.22 -11.09
C GLN A 125 0.09 6.09 -12.33
N GLY A 126 1.10 6.78 -12.89
CA GLY A 126 0.98 7.60 -14.10
C GLY A 126 0.96 9.11 -13.84
N VAL A 127 1.36 9.88 -14.85
CA VAL A 127 1.57 11.35 -14.74
C VAL A 127 0.29 12.11 -14.39
N MET A 128 -0.87 11.65 -14.88
CA MET A 128 -2.15 12.31 -14.60
C MET A 128 -2.53 12.29 -13.11
N GLU A 129 -2.10 11.27 -12.37
CA GLU A 129 -2.32 11.19 -10.92
C GLU A 129 -1.37 12.11 -10.13
N MET A 130 -0.31 12.61 -10.77
CA MET A 130 0.67 13.50 -10.14
C MET A 130 0.50 14.98 -10.51
N ASP A 131 -0.27 15.27 -11.55
CA ASP A 131 -0.47 16.64 -12.02
C ASP A 131 -1.25 17.48 -11.00
N GLY A 132 -0.80 18.72 -10.79
CA GLY A 132 -1.44 19.67 -9.86
C GLY A 132 -1.37 19.32 -8.37
N LEU A 133 -0.73 18.20 -7.97
CA LEU A 133 -0.69 17.76 -6.56
C LEU A 133 -0.10 18.81 -5.62
N GLU A 134 1.00 19.46 -6.00
CA GLU A 134 1.66 20.45 -5.15
C GLU A 134 0.76 21.66 -4.88
N ARG A 135 0.11 22.17 -5.93
CA ARG A 135 -0.85 23.28 -5.82
C ARG A 135 -2.00 22.89 -4.92
N LYS A 136 -2.51 21.65 -5.05
CA LYS A 136 -3.63 21.14 -4.26
C LYS A 136 -3.26 20.93 -2.79
N ALA A 137 -2.10 20.35 -2.50
CA ALA A 137 -1.60 20.16 -1.15
C ALA A 137 -1.45 21.50 -0.43
N LYS A 138 -0.82 22.50 -1.08
CA LYS A 138 -0.69 23.87 -0.54
C LYS A 138 -2.03 24.53 -0.31
N ALA A 139 -2.96 24.44 -1.27
CA ALA A 139 -4.30 24.98 -1.13
C ALA A 139 -5.12 24.31 -0.01
N SER A 140 -4.81 23.05 0.31
CA SER A 140 -5.41 22.33 1.44
C SER A 140 -4.75 22.69 2.78
N GLY A 141 -3.63 23.44 2.77
CA GLY A 141 -2.94 23.93 3.96
C GLY A 141 -1.70 23.15 4.38
N ALA A 142 -1.13 22.31 3.51
CA ALA A 142 0.15 21.64 3.77
C ALA A 142 1.32 22.64 3.68
N SER A 143 2.37 22.44 4.49
CA SER A 143 3.58 23.27 4.44
C SER A 143 4.43 22.99 3.19
N GLN A 144 4.47 21.73 2.78
CA GLN A 144 5.16 21.27 1.58
C GLN A 144 4.58 19.96 1.05
N LEU A 145 4.90 19.64 -0.21
CA LEU A 145 4.71 18.32 -0.79
C LEU A 145 6.09 17.72 -1.10
N VAL A 146 6.34 16.51 -0.63
CA VAL A 146 7.51 15.70 -0.99
C VAL A 146 7.08 14.63 -1.96
N VAL A 147 7.67 14.60 -3.15
CA VAL A 147 7.46 13.53 -4.13
C VAL A 147 8.76 12.74 -4.27
N LYS A 148 8.70 11.41 -4.14
CA LYS A 148 9.86 10.52 -4.38
C LYS A 148 9.53 9.57 -5.52
N ASP A 149 10.44 9.45 -6.49
CA ASP A 149 10.38 8.39 -7.51
C ASP A 149 10.88 7.09 -6.88
N LEU A 150 9.97 6.13 -6.71
CA LEU A 150 10.25 4.82 -6.11
C LEU A 150 10.06 3.68 -7.12
N LYS A 151 9.92 3.97 -8.42
CA LYS A 151 9.62 2.96 -9.43
C LYS A 151 10.68 1.85 -9.47
N GLU A 152 11.95 2.24 -9.53
CA GLU A 152 13.07 1.29 -9.59
C GLU A 152 13.17 0.45 -8.32
N GLU A 153 13.10 1.09 -7.15
CA GLU A 153 13.11 0.38 -5.86
C GLU A 153 11.92 -0.57 -5.74
N PHE A 154 10.72 -0.13 -6.13
CA PHE A 154 9.52 -0.94 -6.10
C PHE A 154 9.65 -2.19 -6.99
N VAL A 155 10.18 -2.06 -8.20
CA VAL A 155 10.39 -3.20 -9.10
C VAL A 155 11.46 -4.14 -8.55
N ARG A 156 12.65 -3.61 -8.27
CA ARG A 156 13.83 -4.40 -7.92
C ARG A 156 13.68 -5.10 -6.57
N ASP A 157 13.21 -4.38 -5.56
CA ASP A 157 13.31 -4.81 -4.16
C ASP A 157 11.98 -5.40 -3.62
N TYR A 158 10.87 -5.27 -4.36
CA TYR A 158 9.55 -5.78 -3.95
C TYR A 158 8.92 -6.70 -5.00
N ILE A 159 8.75 -6.24 -6.24
CA ILE A 159 8.09 -7.02 -7.30
C ILE A 159 8.91 -8.26 -7.65
N PHE A 160 10.20 -8.11 -7.99
CA PHE A 160 11.02 -9.25 -8.40
C PHE A 160 11.14 -10.33 -7.32
N PRO A 161 11.38 -10.02 -6.03
CA PRO A 161 11.35 -11.03 -4.98
C PRO A 161 10.00 -11.75 -4.85
N CYS A 162 8.88 -11.04 -4.93
CA CYS A 162 7.54 -11.66 -4.88
C CYS A 162 7.28 -12.56 -6.10
N LEU A 163 7.73 -12.14 -7.28
CA LEU A 163 7.64 -12.93 -8.50
C LEU A 163 8.50 -14.20 -8.40
N GLN A 164 9.74 -14.09 -7.93
CA GLN A 164 10.64 -15.22 -7.72
C GLN A 164 10.09 -16.23 -6.70
N ALA A 165 9.38 -15.76 -5.68
CA ALA A 165 8.70 -16.62 -4.71
C ALA A 165 7.44 -17.31 -5.29
N GLY A 166 6.97 -16.93 -6.47
CA GLY A 166 5.70 -17.40 -7.03
C GLY A 166 4.51 -16.99 -6.17
N ALA A 167 4.56 -15.81 -5.55
CA ALA A 167 3.57 -15.39 -4.56
C ALA A 167 2.21 -15.10 -5.22
N VAL A 168 1.21 -15.93 -4.89
CA VAL A 168 -0.17 -15.75 -5.32
C VAL A 168 -1.10 -15.92 -4.12
N TYR A 169 -1.80 -14.84 -3.76
CA TYR A 169 -2.76 -14.86 -2.66
C TYR A 169 -4.06 -15.55 -3.09
N GLU A 170 -4.53 -16.48 -2.26
CA GLU A 170 -5.74 -17.28 -2.52
C GLU A 170 -5.79 -17.90 -3.93
N ARG A 171 -4.60 -18.19 -4.50
CA ARG A 171 -4.42 -18.76 -5.85
C ARG A 171 -4.97 -17.90 -6.99
N LYS A 172 -5.30 -16.63 -6.75
CA LYS A 172 -5.86 -15.72 -7.77
C LYS A 172 -5.20 -14.35 -7.80
N TYR A 173 -4.88 -13.79 -6.65
CA TYR A 173 -4.47 -12.40 -6.55
C TYR A 173 -2.95 -12.23 -6.50
N LEU A 174 -2.41 -11.45 -7.43
CA LEU A 174 -0.96 -11.23 -7.60
C LEU A 174 -0.40 -10.10 -6.72
N LEU A 175 -1.03 -9.84 -5.57
CA LEU A 175 -0.51 -8.98 -4.50
C LEU A 175 -0.15 -7.54 -4.88
N GLY A 176 -0.65 -7.01 -6.00
CA GLY A 176 -0.17 -5.74 -6.55
C GLY A 176 -0.37 -4.53 -5.65
N THR A 177 -1.50 -4.45 -4.93
CA THR A 177 -1.77 -3.41 -3.93
C THR A 177 -0.81 -3.60 -2.75
N SER A 178 -0.70 -4.84 -2.27
CA SER A 178 0.05 -5.22 -1.07
C SER A 178 1.53 -4.86 -1.14
N MET A 179 2.17 -5.08 -2.29
CA MET A 179 3.61 -4.84 -2.45
C MET A 179 4.00 -3.37 -2.41
N ALA A 180 3.13 -2.47 -2.87
CA ALA A 180 3.44 -1.04 -2.90
C ALA A 180 3.44 -0.39 -1.50
N ARG A 181 2.63 -0.89 -0.56
CA ARG A 181 2.46 -0.24 0.75
C ARG A 181 3.76 -0.20 1.57
N PRO A 182 4.52 -1.31 1.68
CA PRO A 182 5.78 -1.29 2.41
C PRO A 182 6.83 -0.32 1.84
N VAL A 183 6.96 -0.18 0.52
CA VAL A 183 7.93 0.77 -0.09
C VAL A 183 7.51 2.22 0.17
N ILE A 184 6.22 2.52 0.06
CA ILE A 184 5.66 3.85 0.37
C ILE A 184 5.87 4.17 1.85
N ALA A 185 5.52 3.23 2.74
CA ALA A 185 5.63 3.40 4.18
C ALA A 185 7.09 3.61 4.62
N LYS A 186 8.03 2.85 4.06
CA LYS A 186 9.47 3.04 4.28
C LYS A 186 9.91 4.45 3.91
N ALA A 187 9.57 4.92 2.72
CA ALA A 187 9.92 6.26 2.27
C ALA A 187 9.28 7.35 3.14
N MET A 188 8.05 7.14 3.66
CA MET A 188 7.44 8.06 4.61
C MET A 188 8.19 8.14 5.94
N VAL A 189 8.68 7.02 6.47
CA VAL A 189 9.50 7.01 7.69
C VAL A 189 10.82 7.76 7.47
N ASP A 190 11.45 7.55 6.31
CA ASP A 190 12.67 8.28 5.93
C ASP A 190 12.41 9.79 5.83
N VAL A 191 11.32 10.19 5.16
CA VAL A 191 10.91 11.60 5.05
C VAL A 191 10.55 12.18 6.42
N ALA A 192 9.87 11.44 7.29
CA ALA A 192 9.53 11.89 8.64
C ALA A 192 10.81 12.23 9.43
N ARG A 193 11.85 11.41 9.30
CA ARG A 193 13.18 11.72 9.86
C ARG A 193 13.83 12.94 9.20
N GLU A 194 13.79 13.05 7.87
CA GLU A 194 14.36 14.18 7.12
C GLU A 194 13.75 15.52 7.54
N VAL A 195 12.43 15.58 7.76
CA VAL A 195 11.70 16.82 8.04
C VAL A 195 11.49 17.09 9.53
N GLY A 196 11.94 16.19 10.41
CA GLY A 196 11.75 16.28 11.86
C GLY A 196 10.29 16.10 12.30
N ALA A 197 9.54 15.22 11.64
CA ALA A 197 8.18 14.87 12.02
C ALA A 197 8.16 13.88 13.19
N ASP A 198 7.21 14.07 14.10
CA ASP A 198 6.95 13.19 15.25
C ASP A 198 5.80 12.19 14.98
N ALA A 199 5.20 12.28 13.79
CA ALA A 199 4.10 11.42 13.39
C ALA A 199 4.00 11.19 11.87
N VAL A 200 3.34 10.10 11.51
CA VAL A 200 2.90 9.78 10.16
C VAL A 200 1.37 9.63 10.13
N SER A 201 0.76 9.91 8.99
CA SER A 201 -0.68 9.76 8.79
C SER A 201 -1.01 9.16 7.44
N HIS A 202 -2.11 8.42 7.35
CA HIS A 202 -2.60 7.81 6.11
C HIS A 202 -4.12 7.95 5.97
N GLY A 203 -4.59 7.92 4.72
CA GLY A 203 -6.02 7.98 4.36
C GLY A 203 -6.72 6.63 4.26
N CYS A 204 -6.12 5.52 4.69
CA CYS A 204 -6.77 4.21 4.66
C CYS A 204 -8.02 4.18 5.57
N THR A 205 -9.09 3.52 5.11
CA THR A 205 -10.30 3.30 5.91
C THR A 205 -10.04 2.26 7.02
N GLY A 206 -10.90 2.26 8.05
CA GLY A 206 -10.85 1.29 9.14
C GLY A 206 -11.23 -0.16 8.76
N LYS A 207 -11.67 -0.40 7.51
CA LYS A 207 -12.16 -1.71 7.05
C LYS A 207 -11.17 -2.42 6.12
N GLY A 208 -10.26 -1.68 5.48
CA GLY A 208 -9.34 -2.22 4.48
C GLY A 208 -8.07 -2.82 5.07
N ASN A 209 -7.38 -3.63 4.26
CA ASN A 209 -6.08 -4.23 4.61
C ASN A 209 -4.92 -3.22 4.66
N ASP A 210 -5.05 -2.10 3.96
CA ASP A 210 -3.95 -1.14 3.79
C ASP A 210 -3.53 -0.45 5.07
N GLN A 211 -4.46 -0.21 6.01
CA GLN A 211 -4.10 0.32 7.32
C GLN A 211 -3.08 -0.59 8.02
N VAL A 212 -3.28 -1.91 7.97
CA VAL A 212 -2.38 -2.88 8.60
C VAL A 212 -1.03 -2.88 7.90
N ARG A 213 -1.01 -2.80 6.57
CA ARG A 213 0.24 -2.80 5.78
C ARG A 213 1.10 -1.57 6.07
N PHE A 214 0.48 -0.38 6.12
CA PHE A 214 1.17 0.86 6.48
C PHE A 214 1.67 0.81 7.93
N GLU A 215 0.77 0.57 8.87
CA GLU A 215 1.06 0.66 10.31
C GLU A 215 2.08 -0.37 10.76
N LEU A 216 1.97 -1.62 10.29
CA LEU A 216 2.96 -2.64 10.61
C LEU A 216 4.35 -2.24 10.10
N THR A 217 4.44 -1.63 8.92
CA THR A 217 5.71 -1.14 8.37
C THR A 217 6.24 0.04 9.18
N PHE A 218 5.38 0.99 9.56
CA PHE A 218 5.78 2.11 10.43
C PHE A 218 6.33 1.60 11.77
N PHE A 219 5.61 0.71 12.45
CA PHE A 219 6.06 0.15 13.73
C PHE A 219 7.33 -0.70 13.61
N ALA A 220 7.51 -1.40 12.49
CA ALA A 220 8.71 -2.19 12.25
C ALA A 220 9.95 -1.30 12.01
N LEU A 221 9.79 -0.16 11.33
CA LEU A 221 10.91 0.70 10.95
C LEU A 221 11.21 1.81 11.98
N ASN A 222 10.17 2.36 12.60
CA ASN A 222 10.31 3.37 13.65
C ASN A 222 9.11 3.32 14.61
N PRO A 223 9.20 2.55 15.72
CA PRO A 223 8.13 2.43 16.69
C PRO A 223 7.90 3.69 17.54
N GLU A 224 8.77 4.72 17.44
CA GLU A 224 8.59 5.99 18.15
C GLU A 224 7.68 6.97 17.40
N LEU A 225 7.48 6.77 16.08
CA LEU A 225 6.55 7.58 15.30
C LEU A 225 5.12 7.30 15.75
N LYS A 226 4.39 8.37 16.05
CA LYS A 226 2.94 8.28 16.25
C LYS A 226 2.26 8.07 14.91
N VAL A 227 1.26 7.21 14.87
CA VAL A 227 0.40 7.02 13.70
C VAL A 227 -0.92 7.71 13.95
N VAL A 228 -1.34 8.56 13.01
CA VAL A 228 -2.67 9.19 13.01
C VAL A 228 -3.48 8.65 11.84
N ALA A 229 -4.65 8.09 12.12
CA ALA A 229 -5.52 7.49 11.12
C ALA A 229 -6.92 8.15 11.17
N PRO A 230 -7.13 9.25 10.44
CA PRO A 230 -8.33 10.08 10.56
C PRO A 230 -9.63 9.30 10.41
N TRP A 231 -9.70 8.33 9.49
CA TRP A 231 -10.88 7.47 9.30
C TRP A 231 -11.31 6.66 10.53
N ARG A 232 -10.45 6.53 11.54
CA ARG A 232 -10.77 5.87 12.82
C ARG A 232 -11.00 6.87 13.97
N GLU A 233 -10.80 8.16 13.73
CA GLU A 233 -10.78 9.19 14.76
C GLU A 233 -11.80 10.31 14.54
N TRP A 234 -12.12 10.62 13.28
CA TRP A 234 -13.00 11.72 12.91
C TRP A 234 -14.48 11.32 12.89
N GLU A 235 -15.35 12.30 12.73
CA GLU A 235 -16.80 12.12 12.63
C GLU A 235 -17.30 12.07 11.16
N ILE A 236 -16.39 12.14 10.17
CA ILE A 236 -16.74 12.10 8.75
C ILE A 236 -17.05 10.65 8.38
N THR A 237 -18.31 10.36 8.04
CA THR A 237 -18.79 9.00 7.80
C THR A 237 -18.84 8.63 6.32
N GLY A 238 -18.86 9.62 5.44
CA GLY A 238 -19.02 9.41 4.01
C GLY A 238 -18.46 10.54 3.15
N ARG A 239 -18.68 10.39 1.83
CA ARG A 239 -18.17 11.30 0.81
C ARG A 239 -18.81 12.69 0.93
N GLU A 240 -20.11 12.75 1.23
CA GLU A 240 -20.89 13.97 1.36
C GLU A 240 -20.35 14.83 2.52
N ASP A 241 -20.13 14.21 3.67
CA ASP A 241 -19.50 14.83 4.84
C ASP A 241 -18.12 15.40 4.49
N ALA A 242 -17.31 14.63 3.76
CA ALA A 242 -15.98 15.07 3.31
C ALA A 242 -16.06 16.27 2.34
N ILE A 243 -17.06 16.30 1.46
CA ILE A 243 -17.30 17.45 0.56
C ILE A 243 -17.72 18.68 1.37
N GLU A 244 -18.59 18.54 2.37
CA GLU A 244 -19.00 19.64 3.24
C GLU A 244 -17.82 20.18 4.05
N TYR A 245 -17.02 19.29 4.63
CA TYR A 245 -15.82 19.65 5.37
C TYR A 245 -14.81 20.36 4.45
N ALA A 246 -14.61 19.88 3.23
CA ALA A 246 -13.76 20.52 2.23
C ALA A 246 -14.24 21.94 1.91
N LYS A 247 -15.54 22.15 1.70
CA LYS A 247 -16.12 23.49 1.46
C LYS A 247 -15.88 24.43 2.64
N LYS A 248 -16.14 23.96 3.87
CA LYS A 248 -15.92 24.75 5.10
C LYS A 248 -14.47 25.23 5.25
N HIS A 249 -13.51 24.43 4.77
CA HIS A 249 -12.08 24.72 4.88
C HIS A 249 -11.46 25.24 3.57
N ASN A 250 -12.27 25.60 2.57
CA ASN A 250 -11.82 26.07 1.26
C ASN A 250 -10.84 25.12 0.54
N VAL A 251 -10.96 23.81 0.80
CA VAL A 251 -10.17 22.79 0.11
C VAL A 251 -10.70 22.65 -1.32
N PRO A 252 -9.84 22.74 -2.35
CA PRO A 252 -10.26 22.57 -3.74
C PRO A 252 -10.71 21.12 -3.99
N VAL A 253 -12.02 20.92 -4.08
CA VAL A 253 -12.61 19.61 -4.43
C VAL A 253 -12.61 19.47 -5.95
N PRO A 254 -12.08 18.38 -6.51
CA PRO A 254 -12.15 18.14 -7.94
C PRO A 254 -13.62 17.96 -8.34
N VAL A 255 -14.10 18.86 -9.19
CA VAL A 255 -15.46 18.86 -9.73
C VAL A 255 -15.51 17.85 -10.87
N SER A 256 -15.57 16.56 -10.56
CA SER A 256 -15.93 15.60 -11.60
C SER A 256 -16.94 14.59 -11.09
N LYS A 257 -17.92 14.30 -11.95
CA LYS A 257 -18.73 13.09 -11.89
C LYS A 257 -17.75 11.93 -12.09
N LYS A 258 -17.14 11.49 -10.99
CA LYS A 258 -16.05 10.51 -11.02
C LYS A 258 -16.61 9.17 -11.49
N SER A 259 -15.75 8.42 -12.18
CA SER A 259 -15.95 7.00 -12.39
C SER A 259 -16.36 6.33 -11.07
N ILE A 260 -17.33 5.42 -11.18
CA ILE A 260 -17.97 4.77 -10.04
C ILE A 260 -17.04 3.85 -9.25
N TYR A 261 -15.95 3.37 -9.87
CA TYR A 261 -15.02 2.45 -9.23
C TYR A 261 -13.93 3.17 -8.43
N SER A 262 -13.66 2.65 -7.24
CA SER A 262 -12.41 2.92 -6.52
C SER A 262 -11.29 2.14 -7.20
N ARG A 263 -10.13 2.78 -7.38
CA ARG A 263 -9.01 2.24 -8.16
C ARG A 263 -7.69 2.52 -7.48
N ASP A 264 -6.77 1.56 -7.58
CA ASP A 264 -5.37 1.71 -7.17
C ASP A 264 -4.46 1.17 -8.26
N ARG A 265 -3.56 2.02 -8.78
CA ARG A 265 -2.67 1.73 -9.91
C ARG A 265 -1.21 1.85 -9.50
N ASN A 266 -0.40 0.92 -9.98
CA ASN A 266 1.06 1.03 -9.97
C ASN A 266 1.65 0.30 -11.19
N LEU A 267 2.98 0.21 -11.28
CA LEU A 267 3.66 -0.50 -12.38
C LEU A 267 3.25 -1.97 -12.53
N TRP A 268 2.82 -2.62 -11.45
CA TRP A 268 2.51 -4.05 -11.45
C TRP A 268 1.03 -4.36 -11.74
N HIS A 269 0.12 -3.49 -11.30
CA HIS A 269 -1.31 -3.78 -11.37
C HIS A 269 -2.19 -2.53 -11.36
N LEU A 270 -3.47 -2.76 -11.66
CA LEU A 270 -4.58 -1.86 -11.39
C LEU A 270 -5.70 -2.65 -10.72
N SER A 271 -6.11 -2.25 -9.52
CA SER A 271 -7.30 -2.80 -8.86
C SER A 271 -8.55 -1.96 -9.15
N HIS A 272 -9.70 -2.61 -9.05
CA HIS A 272 -11.03 -2.01 -9.16
C HIS A 272 -11.90 -2.59 -8.04
N GLU A 273 -12.64 -1.72 -7.35
CA GLU A 273 -13.61 -2.11 -6.31
C GLU A 273 -14.77 -1.10 -6.26
N GLY A 274 -15.82 -1.41 -5.50
CA GLY A 274 -16.96 -0.54 -5.32
C GLY A 274 -18.04 -0.63 -6.40
N ASP A 275 -19.18 0.00 -6.09
CA ASP A 275 -20.40 0.02 -6.91
C ASP A 275 -20.82 -1.41 -7.32
N ILE A 276 -21.08 -1.65 -8.61
CA ILE A 276 -21.60 -2.93 -9.12
C ILE A 276 -20.71 -4.12 -8.77
N LEU A 277 -19.41 -3.92 -8.51
CA LEU A 277 -18.45 -4.99 -8.22
C LEU A 277 -18.60 -5.55 -6.80
N GLU A 278 -19.34 -4.88 -5.91
CA GLU A 278 -19.62 -5.35 -4.56
C GLU A 278 -20.60 -6.53 -4.52
N ASP A 279 -21.38 -6.72 -5.58
CA ASP A 279 -22.23 -7.90 -5.76
C ASP A 279 -21.56 -8.88 -6.73
N PRO A 280 -21.05 -10.04 -6.24
CA PRO A 280 -20.40 -11.04 -7.08
C PRO A 280 -21.28 -11.66 -8.17
N ALA A 281 -22.60 -11.43 -8.13
CA ALA A 281 -23.52 -11.85 -9.19
C ALA A 281 -23.45 -10.94 -10.43
N ASN A 282 -22.90 -9.73 -10.30
CA ASN A 282 -22.73 -8.81 -11.42
C ASN A 282 -21.45 -9.11 -12.21
N GLU A 283 -21.54 -9.03 -13.53
CA GLU A 283 -20.37 -9.02 -14.39
C GLU A 283 -19.71 -7.63 -14.41
N PRO A 284 -18.36 -7.55 -14.55
CA PRO A 284 -17.70 -6.28 -14.76
C PRO A 284 -18.10 -5.67 -16.11
N LYS A 285 -18.33 -4.36 -16.15
CA LYS A 285 -18.64 -3.63 -17.39
C LYS A 285 -17.36 -3.34 -18.19
N LYS A 286 -17.49 -3.19 -19.51
CA LYS A 286 -16.37 -2.86 -20.41
C LYS A 286 -15.60 -1.60 -20.02
N ASP A 287 -16.27 -0.61 -19.43
CA ASP A 287 -15.67 0.65 -18.97
C ASP A 287 -14.80 0.51 -17.69
N MET A 288 -14.78 -0.69 -17.09
CA MET A 288 -13.86 -1.02 -16.01
C MET A 288 -12.42 -1.18 -16.54
N TYR A 289 -12.24 -1.79 -17.71
CA TYR A 289 -10.91 -2.09 -18.25
C TYR A 289 -10.17 -0.81 -18.67
N MET A 290 -8.96 -0.63 -18.13
CA MET A 290 -8.13 0.56 -18.36
C MET A 290 -6.73 0.25 -18.89
N MET A 291 -6.18 -0.91 -18.54
CA MET A 291 -4.84 -1.36 -18.99
C MET A 291 -4.92 -2.49 -20.01
N THR A 292 -6.08 -3.12 -20.14
CA THR A 292 -6.40 -4.16 -21.11
C THR A 292 -7.65 -3.75 -21.87
N VAL A 293 -7.94 -4.42 -22.97
CA VAL A 293 -9.26 -4.36 -23.61
C VAL A 293 -10.16 -5.44 -23.03
N ASP A 294 -11.46 -5.32 -23.26
CA ASP A 294 -12.38 -6.43 -23.03
C ASP A 294 -11.93 -7.63 -23.89
N PRO A 295 -11.95 -8.87 -23.36
CA PRO A 295 -11.52 -10.05 -24.11
C PRO A 295 -12.22 -10.23 -25.47
N GLU A 296 -13.48 -9.81 -25.62
CA GLU A 296 -14.21 -9.87 -26.90
C GLU A 296 -13.68 -8.87 -27.94
N ASP A 297 -13.05 -7.79 -27.48
CA ASP A 297 -12.47 -6.74 -28.31
C ASP A 297 -10.96 -6.96 -28.53
N ALA A 298 -10.39 -8.07 -28.04
CA ALA A 298 -8.98 -8.41 -28.21
C ALA A 298 -8.64 -8.75 -29.68
N PRO A 299 -7.39 -8.50 -30.12
CA PRO A 299 -6.96 -8.86 -31.47
C PRO A 299 -7.09 -10.37 -31.73
N ASN A 300 -7.56 -10.73 -32.93
CA ASN A 300 -7.65 -12.14 -33.37
C ASN A 300 -6.27 -12.81 -33.58
N GLN A 301 -5.19 -12.01 -33.59
CA GLN A 301 -3.84 -12.51 -33.77
C GLN A 301 -3.13 -12.60 -32.41
N PRO A 302 -2.60 -13.78 -32.02
CA PRO A 302 -1.86 -13.94 -30.77
C PRO A 302 -0.48 -13.27 -30.83
N GLU A 303 0.04 -12.87 -29.67
CA GLU A 303 1.39 -12.34 -29.43
C GLU A 303 2.22 -13.31 -28.57
#